data_AF-A0A6P6T4T0-F1
#
_entry.id   AF-A0A6P6T4T0-F1
#
_cell.length_a   1.000
_cell.length_b   1.000
_cell.length_c   1.000
_cell.angle_alpha   90.00
_cell.angle_beta   90.00
_cell.angle_gamma   90.00
#
_symmetry.space_group_name_H-M   'P 1'
#
loop_
_entity.id
_entity.type
_entity.pdbx_description
1 polymer ?
#
loop_
_entity_poly.entity_id
_entity_poly.type
_entity_poly.pdbx_seq_one_letter_code
_entity_poly.pdbx_strand_id
1 'polypeptide(L)'
;MPQRIPYPPCFSGCSKRECCTPRAYKYEWPELKGANGQHAKAVIEKENPYVTVVPGHSRFILADFCCNRVFVFLDENDNVIVGPRIG
;
A
#
# COMPACT_ATOMS: atom_id res chain seq x y z
N MET A 1 -13.65 -11.45 -12.94
CA MET A 1 -13.37 -10.71 -11.69
C MET A 1 -11.86 -10.59 -11.60
N PRO A 2 -11.26 -9.40 -11.36
CA PRO A 2 -9.81 -9.33 -11.24
C PRO A 2 -9.41 -10.27 -10.11
N GLN A 3 -8.49 -11.19 -10.37
CA GLN A 3 -8.03 -12.15 -9.37
C GLN A 3 -7.11 -11.40 -8.40
N ARG A 4 -7.38 -11.53 -7.10
CA ARG A 4 -6.47 -11.06 -6.05
C ARG A 4 -5.20 -11.90 -6.15
N ILE A 5 -4.08 -11.27 -6.51
CA ILE A 5 -2.74 -11.88 -6.50
C ILE A 5 -2.05 -11.41 -5.22
N PRO A 6 -2.02 -12.22 -4.15
CA PRO A 6 -1.38 -11.84 -2.91
C PRO A 6 0.12 -11.64 -3.14
N TYR A 7 0.72 -10.65 -2.47
CA TYR A 7 2.18 -10.53 -2.42
C TYR A 7 2.72 -11.49 -1.36
N PRO A 8 3.76 -12.30 -1.64
CA PRO A 8 4.49 -12.49 -2.91
C PRO A 8 3.81 -13.47 -3.89
N PRO A 9 4.02 -13.35 -5.22
CA PRO A 9 5.02 -12.52 -5.93
C PRO A 9 4.58 -11.07 -6.23
N CYS A 10 5.56 -10.21 -6.56
CA CYS A 10 5.31 -8.84 -7.01
C CYS A 10 4.61 -8.83 -8.37
N PHE A 11 3.52 -8.07 -8.48
CA PHE A 11 2.84 -7.84 -9.76
C PHE A 11 3.27 -6.49 -10.34
N SER A 12 4.13 -6.51 -11.35
CA SER A 12 4.75 -5.31 -11.96
C SER A 12 4.42 -5.16 -13.45
N GLY A 13 3.17 -5.45 -13.84
CA GLY A 13 2.72 -5.32 -15.24
C GLY A 13 2.54 -3.88 -15.73
N CYS A 14 2.75 -2.87 -14.88
CA CYS A 14 2.52 -1.47 -15.21
C CYS A 14 3.55 -0.52 -14.58
N SER A 15 3.88 0.56 -15.29
CA SER A 15 4.85 1.57 -14.84
C SER A 15 4.23 2.74 -14.07
N LYS A 16 2.89 2.84 -14.06
CA LYS A 16 2.14 3.93 -13.40
C LYS A 16 1.15 3.36 -12.37
N ARG A 17 1.00 4.07 -11.25
CA ARG A 17 0.09 3.72 -10.14
C ARG A 17 -1.37 3.63 -10.59
N GLU A 18 -1.78 4.47 -11.53
CA GLU A 18 -3.17 4.50 -12.03
C GLU A 18 -3.58 3.19 -12.72
N CYS A 19 -2.61 2.45 -13.27
CA CYS A 19 -2.86 1.18 -13.95
C CYS A 19 -2.95 0.00 -12.98
N CYS A 20 -2.37 0.12 -11.78
CA CYS A 20 -2.29 -0.98 -10.82
C CYS A 20 -3.64 -1.42 -10.26
N THR A 21 -4.67 -0.56 -10.37
CA THR A 21 -5.98 -0.83 -9.81
C THR A 21 -7.05 -0.63 -10.88
N PRO A 22 -8.13 -1.43 -10.87
CA PRO A 22 -9.33 -1.08 -11.61
C PRO A 22 -9.78 0.33 -11.19
N ARG A 23 -10.27 1.17 -12.11
CA ARG A 23 -10.68 2.59 -11.86
C ARG A 23 -11.59 2.84 -10.64
N ALA A 24 -12.15 1.79 -10.05
CA ALA A 24 -13.00 1.84 -8.86
C ALA A 24 -12.24 1.78 -7.52
N TYR A 25 -10.94 1.49 -7.51
CA TYR A 25 -10.17 1.30 -6.27
C TYR A 25 -9.12 2.39 -6.08
N LYS A 26 -8.90 2.75 -4.81
CA LYS A 26 -7.92 3.77 -4.44
C LYS A 26 -6.50 3.21 -4.51
N TYR A 27 -5.55 4.04 -4.90
CA TYR A 27 -4.14 3.69 -5.04
C TYR A 27 -3.20 4.53 -4.16
N GLU A 28 -3.72 5.57 -3.51
CA GLU A 28 -3.00 6.51 -2.65
C GLU A 28 -3.88 6.88 -1.45
N TRP A 29 -3.29 6.95 -0.26
CA TRP A 29 -3.95 7.26 1.01
C TRP A 29 -3.22 8.39 1.75
N PRO A 30 -3.16 9.62 1.19
CA PRO A 30 -2.51 10.74 1.87
C PRO A 30 -3.11 11.05 3.25
N GLU A 31 -4.40 10.75 3.46
CA GLU A 31 -5.13 10.99 4.71
C GLU A 31 -4.70 10.10 5.87
N LEU A 32 -4.06 8.96 5.59
CA LEU A 32 -3.58 8.04 6.63
C LEU A 32 -2.26 8.48 7.24
N LYS A 33 -1.65 9.56 6.75
CA LYS A 33 -0.46 10.15 7.36
C LYS A 33 -0.77 10.61 8.79
N GLY A 34 0.00 10.11 9.76
CA GLY A 34 -0.17 10.35 11.19
C GLY A 34 -1.18 9.41 11.86
N ALA A 35 -1.89 8.57 11.11
CA ALA A 35 -2.74 7.54 11.70
C ALA A 35 -1.89 6.39 12.26
N ASN A 36 -2.48 5.60 13.16
CA ASN A 36 -1.85 4.37 13.62
C ASN A 36 -1.73 3.34 12.48
N GLY A 37 -0.63 2.61 12.43
CA GLY A 37 -0.33 1.63 11.37
C GLY A 37 -1.37 0.52 11.24
N GLN A 38 -1.95 0.05 12.35
CA GLN A 38 -3.03 -0.94 12.30
C GLN A 38 -4.32 -0.35 11.72
N HIS A 39 -4.64 0.88 12.10
CA HIS A 39 -5.79 1.60 11.53
C HIS A 39 -5.61 1.82 10.03
N ALA A 40 -4.42 2.28 9.63
CA ALA A 40 -4.08 2.48 8.23
C ALA A 40 -4.20 1.18 7.42
N LYS A 41 -3.70 0.06 7.95
CA LYS A 41 -3.85 -1.26 7.34
C LYS A 41 -5.32 -1.63 7.11
N ALA A 42 -6.16 -1.48 8.14
CA ALA A 42 -7.59 -1.82 8.04
C ALA A 42 -8.31 -0.95 7.01
N VAL A 43 -7.98 0.34 6.91
CA VAL A 43 -8.55 1.24 5.91
C VAL A 43 -8.12 0.84 4.50
N ILE A 44 -6.83 0.58 4.28
CA ILE A 44 -6.29 0.20 2.96
C ILE A 44 -6.89 -1.13 2.48
N GLU A 45 -6.95 -2.15 3.33
CA GLU A 45 -7.52 -3.46 2.98
C GLU A 45 -9.03 -3.37 2.67
N LYS A 46 -9.74 -2.44 3.32
CA LYS A 46 -11.16 -2.17 3.08
C LYS A 46 -11.40 -1.40 1.78
N GLU A 47 -10.58 -0.38 1.51
CA GLU A 47 -10.71 0.44 0.30
C GLU A 47 -10.16 -0.26 -0.95
N ASN A 48 -9.16 -1.13 -0.79
CA ASN A 48 -8.56 -1.87 -1.89
C ASN A 48 -8.19 -3.31 -1.44
N PRO A 49 -9.04 -4.31 -1.69
CA PRO A 49 -8.77 -5.70 -1.31
C PRO A 49 -7.72 -6.40 -2.18
N TYR A 50 -7.26 -5.75 -3.26
CA TYR A 50 -6.29 -6.28 -4.22
C TYR A 50 -4.84 -6.02 -3.83
N VAL A 51 -4.60 -5.21 -2.81
CA VAL A 51 -3.27 -4.89 -2.33
C VAL A 51 -2.95 -5.61 -1.03
N THR A 52 -1.67 -5.86 -0.82
CA THR A 52 -1.11 -6.40 0.42
C THR A 52 -0.44 -5.26 1.17
N VAL A 53 -0.90 -5.00 2.39
CA VAL A 53 -0.30 -3.97 3.24
C VAL A 53 0.94 -4.55 3.92
N VAL A 54 2.08 -3.91 3.70
CA VAL A 54 3.35 -4.25 4.33
C VAL A 54 3.76 -3.08 5.21
N PRO A 55 3.60 -3.19 6.55
CA PRO A 55 4.15 -2.19 7.46
C PRO A 55 5.67 -2.33 7.50
N GLY A 56 6.37 -1.20 7.48
CA GLY A 56 7.81 -1.18 7.65
C GLY A 56 8.27 0.09 8.32
N HIS A 57 9.34 -0.03 9.10
CA HIS A 57 9.89 1.11 9.81
C HIS A 57 10.71 1.98 8.83
N SER A 58 10.80 3.28 9.13
CA SER A 58 11.43 4.34 8.32
C SER A 58 12.81 4.03 7.69
N ARG A 59 13.51 3.00 8.18
CA ARG A 59 14.80 2.53 7.66
C ARG A 59 14.72 1.74 6.35
N PHE A 60 13.53 1.31 5.95
CA PHE A 60 13.33 0.51 4.73
C PHE A 60 12.86 1.40 3.57
N ILE A 61 13.77 1.78 2.67
CA ILE A 61 13.38 2.31 1.36
C ILE A 61 13.13 1.12 0.44
N LEU A 62 11.87 0.92 0.04
CA LEU A 62 11.55 -0.03 -1.02
C LEU A 62 11.89 0.56 -2.38
N ALA A 63 12.86 -0.05 -3.06
CA ALA A 63 13.24 0.31 -4.42
C ALA A 63 12.32 -0.33 -5.49
N ASP A 64 11.61 -1.40 -5.15
CA ASP A 64 10.74 -2.12 -6.08
C ASP A 64 9.34 -1.51 -6.11
N PHE A 65 8.76 -1.39 -7.31
CA PHE A 65 7.39 -0.96 -7.52
C PHE A 65 6.48 -2.18 -7.78
N CYS A 66 5.56 -2.47 -6.87
CA CYS A 66 4.61 -3.58 -6.95
C CYS A 66 3.17 -3.08 -6.87
N CYS A 67 2.37 -3.37 -7.90
CA CYS A 67 0.98 -2.94 -7.97
C CYS A 67 0.07 -3.59 -6.91
N ASN A 68 0.43 -4.79 -6.44
CA ASN A 68 -0.31 -5.55 -5.43
C ASN A 68 0.23 -5.33 -4.00
N ARG A 69 1.01 -4.26 -3.77
CA ARG A 69 1.61 -3.94 -2.48
C ARG A 69 1.38 -2.47 -2.12
N VAL A 70 1.12 -2.22 -0.85
CA VAL A 70 1.16 -0.88 -0.26
C VAL A 70 2.09 -0.93 0.92
N PHE A 71 3.16 -0.13 0.86
CA PHE A 71 4.06 0.01 1.98
C PHE A 71 3.61 1.13 2.91
N VAL A 72 3.57 0.82 4.21
CA VAL A 72 3.18 1.76 5.25
C VAL A 72 4.42 2.05 6.09
N PHE A 73 4.93 3.26 5.95
CA PHE A 73 6.09 3.73 6.71
C PHE A 73 5.68 4.12 8.13
N LEU A 74 6.14 3.35 9.11
CA LEU A 74 5.85 3.58 10.53
C LEU A 74 7.04 4.22 11.25
N ASP A 75 6.73 5.09 12.20
CA ASP A 75 7.67 5.61 13.19
C ASP A 75 7.82 4.65 14.38
N GLU A 76 8.63 5.05 15.36
CA GLU A 76 8.85 4.28 16.59
C GLU A 76 7.59 4.16 17.47
N ASN A 77 6.54 4.94 17.18
CA ASN A 77 5.25 4.93 17.87
C ASN A 77 4.15 4.23 17.03
N ASP A 78 4.53 3.44 16.02
CA ASP A 78 3.60 2.78 15.10
C ASP A 78 2.67 3.76 14.34
N ASN A 79 3.07 5.01 14.15
CA ASN A 79 2.33 6.00 13.38
C ASN A 79 2.87 6.14 11.97
N VAL A 80 1.96 6.36 11.03
CA VAL A 80 2.30 6.50 9.62
C VAL A 80 3.03 7.82 9.37
N ILE A 81 4.30 7.75 8.99
CA ILE A 81 5.14 8.93 8.71
C ILE A 81 4.76 9.57 7.37
N VAL A 82 4.48 8.73 6.37
CA VAL A 82 4.21 9.14 4.99
C VAL A 82 2.92 8.50 4.52
N GLY A 83 2.09 9.30 3.84
CA GLY A 83 0.85 8.82 3.21
C GLY A 83 1.10 7.55 2.38
N PRO A 84 0.47 6.41 2.73
CA PRO A 84 0.68 5.15 2.03
C PRO A 84 0.25 5.25 0.57
N ARG A 85 0.96 4.54 -0.30
CA ARG A 85 0.67 4.49 -1.73
C ARG A 85 1.06 3.13 -2.29
N ILE A 86 0.41 2.74 -3.38
CA ILE A 86 0.77 1.53 -4.11
C ILE A 86 2.19 1.66 -4.66
N GLY A 87 2.99 0.63 -4.39
CA GLY A 87 4.43 0.58 -4.62
C GLY A 87 5.11 -0.55 -3.86
#